data_AF-A0A226WVY4-F1
#
_entry.id   AF-A0A226WVY4-F1
#
_cell.length_a   1.000
_cell.length_b   1.000
_cell.length_c   1.000
_cell.angle_alpha   90.00
_cell.angle_beta   90.00
_cell.angle_gamma   90.00
#
_symmetry.space_group_name_H-M   'P 1'
#
loop_
_entity.id
_entity.type
_entity.pdbx_description
1 polymer ?
#
loop_
_entity_poly.entity_id
_entity_poly.type
_entity_poly.pdbx_seq_one_letter_code
_entity_poly.pdbx_strand_id
1 'polypeptide(L)'
;MHQPATQFLHLIGKLYAAEARARKAPQRCARLRRRYSRVVLEQIKALLDQHLETTLPGGKLGQALGYLGNQWSKLCRYVENETWPICNNACENSIRPFVVGRKNWLFSDTVAGAKASLNLYSLIETCKANDIDSKRSISGDLPSGEIGEEHGSTNVKVDTYARPTLRVKSNSSQPRRASSIRREE
;
A
#
# COMPACT_ATOMS: atom_id res chain seq x y z
N MET A 1 23.32 -0.27 -30.28
CA MET A 1 22.79 0.60 -29.20
C MET A 1 21.60 -0.10 -28.55
N HIS A 2 21.64 -0.36 -27.24
CA HIS A 2 20.47 -0.94 -26.55
C HIS A 2 19.36 0.10 -26.40
N GLN A 3 18.12 -0.28 -26.71
CA GLN A 3 16.93 0.53 -26.52
C GLN A 3 16.84 1.01 -25.05
N PRO A 4 16.46 2.28 -24.78
CA PRO A 4 16.45 2.83 -23.42
C PRO A 4 15.62 1.99 -22.44
N ALA A 5 14.49 1.45 -22.88
CA ALA A 5 13.64 0.56 -22.09
C ALA A 5 14.40 -0.68 -21.56
N THR A 6 15.24 -1.31 -22.40
CA THR A 6 16.05 -2.46 -22.00
C THR A 6 17.07 -2.09 -20.92
N GLN A 7 17.65 -0.89 -21.01
CA GLN A 7 18.61 -0.40 -20.02
C GLN A 7 17.94 -0.21 -18.65
N PHE A 8 16.75 0.38 -18.62
CA PHE A 8 15.96 0.49 -17.40
C PHE A 8 15.62 -0.87 -16.79
N LEU A 9 15.15 -1.82 -17.60
CA LEU A 9 14.82 -3.17 -17.13
C LEU A 9 16.02 -3.89 -16.52
N HIS A 10 17.20 -3.73 -17.12
CA HIS A 10 18.44 -4.30 -16.58
C HIS A 10 18.80 -3.70 -15.21
N LEU A 11 18.70 -2.38 -15.06
CA LEU A 11 18.97 -1.72 -13.79
C LEU A 11 17.95 -2.09 -12.70
N ILE A 12 16.67 -2.19 -13.06
CA ILE A 12 15.62 -2.68 -12.15
C ILE A 12 15.93 -4.12 -11.72
N GLY A 13 16.36 -4.99 -12.64
CA GLY A 13 16.79 -6.35 -12.32
C GLY A 13 17.94 -6.38 -11.30
N LYS A 14 18.92 -5.47 -11.42
CA LYS A 14 20.00 -5.34 -10.44
C LYS A 14 19.50 -4.93 -9.05
N LEU A 15 18.51 -4.03 -8.98
CA LEU A 15 17.88 -3.66 -7.69
C LEU A 15 17.23 -4.88 -7.02
N TYR A 16 16.45 -5.66 -7.77
CA TYR A 16 15.82 -6.87 -7.22
C TYR A 16 16.84 -7.94 -6.82
N ALA A 17 17.95 -8.07 -7.55
CA ALA A 17 19.04 -8.95 -7.16
C ALA A 17 19.71 -8.50 -5.84
N ALA A 18 19.87 -7.19 -5.64
CA ALA A 18 20.37 -6.64 -4.37
C ALA A 18 19.38 -6.90 -3.23
N GLU A 19 18.08 -6.72 -3.45
CA GLU A 19 17.03 -7.01 -2.46
C GLU A 19 16.96 -8.49 -2.09
N ALA A 20 17.10 -9.40 -3.06
CA ALA A 20 17.12 -10.83 -2.80
C ALA A 20 18.30 -11.24 -1.89
N ARG A 21 19.45 -10.57 -2.03
CA ARG A 21 20.61 -10.76 -1.15
C ARG A 21 20.36 -10.15 0.24
N ALA A 22 19.78 -8.96 0.30
CA ALA A 22 19.47 -8.28 1.56
C ALA A 22 18.47 -9.08 2.41
N ARG A 23 17.47 -9.71 1.77
CA ARG A 23 16.48 -10.57 2.44
C ARG A 23 17.09 -11.77 3.17
N LYS A 24 18.19 -12.34 2.65
CA LYS A 24 18.89 -13.47 3.28
C LYS A 24 19.73 -13.06 4.49
N ALA A 25 20.01 -11.77 4.65
CA ALA A 25 20.87 -11.25 5.71
C ALA A 25 20.22 -10.00 6.36
N PRO A 26 19.15 -10.18 7.15
CA PRO A 26 18.39 -9.07 7.73
C PRO A 26 19.28 -8.12 8.54
N GLN A 27 20.21 -8.68 9.33
CA GLN A 27 21.22 -7.94 10.12
C GLN A 27 22.09 -6.96 9.29
N ARG A 28 22.23 -7.21 7.98
CA ARG A 28 23.08 -6.44 7.07
C ARG A 28 22.27 -5.75 5.98
N CYS A 29 20.94 -5.81 6.04
CA CYS A 29 20.02 -5.34 5.00
C CYS A 29 20.24 -3.85 4.67
N ALA A 30 20.18 -2.97 5.67
CA ALA A 30 20.38 -1.53 5.50
C ALA A 30 21.72 -1.20 4.82
N ARG A 31 22.80 -1.86 5.26
CA ARG A 31 24.14 -1.65 4.71
C ARG A 31 24.25 -2.14 3.26
N LEU A 32 23.66 -3.30 2.94
CA LEU A 32 23.64 -3.83 1.57
C LEU A 32 22.84 -2.93 0.63
N ARG A 33 21.67 -2.43 1.07
CA ARG A 33 20.86 -1.47 0.31
C ARG A 33 21.61 -0.17 0.05
N ARG A 34 22.24 0.43 1.06
CA ARG A 34 23.04 1.66 0.87
C ARG A 34 24.21 1.45 -0.08
N ARG A 35 24.89 0.30 -0.03
CA ARG A 35 26.07 0.05 -0.86
C ARG A 35 25.74 -0.29 -2.31
N TYR A 36 24.70 -1.10 -2.54
CA TYR A 36 24.37 -1.60 -3.87
C TYR A 36 23.18 -0.88 -4.49
N SER A 37 22.06 -0.81 -3.77
CA SER A 37 20.82 -0.23 -4.31
C SER A 37 20.96 1.28 -4.58
N ARG A 38 21.67 2.02 -3.73
CA ARG A 38 21.89 3.47 -3.94
C ARG A 38 22.61 3.79 -5.25
N VAL A 39 23.70 3.06 -5.53
CA VAL A 39 24.49 3.24 -6.77
C VAL A 39 23.64 2.93 -8.01
N VAL A 40 22.82 1.89 -7.95
CA VAL A 40 21.93 1.54 -9.06
C VAL A 40 20.81 2.58 -9.23
N LEU A 41 20.27 3.12 -8.14
CA LEU A 41 19.30 4.22 -8.20
C LEU A 41 19.91 5.48 -8.83
N GLU A 42 21.15 5.84 -8.48
CA GLU A 42 21.84 6.98 -9.12
C GLU A 42 22.00 6.78 -10.63
N GLN A 43 22.33 5.56 -11.07
CA GLN A 43 22.38 5.22 -12.51
C GLN A 43 21.00 5.35 -13.17
N ILE A 44 19.94 4.88 -12.51
CA ILE A 44 18.56 5.02 -13.02
C ILE A 44 18.18 6.50 -13.10
N LYS A 45 18.57 7.33 -12.12
CA LYS A 45 18.26 8.76 -12.11
C LYS A 45 18.93 9.50 -13.26
N ALA A 46 20.22 9.25 -13.47
CA ALA A 46 20.96 9.86 -14.58
C ALA A 46 20.34 9.48 -15.93
N LEU A 47 19.97 8.20 -16.09
CA LEU A 47 19.33 7.69 -17.30
C LEU A 47 17.92 8.25 -17.48
N LEU A 48 17.16 8.40 -16.39
CA LEU A 48 15.87 9.08 -16.39
C LEU A 48 16.00 10.52 -16.87
N ASP A 49 16.89 11.31 -16.27
CA ASP A 49 17.06 12.73 -16.59
C ASP A 49 17.51 12.93 -18.04
N GLN A 50 18.40 12.07 -18.54
CA GLN A 50 18.83 12.09 -19.94
C GLN A 50 17.67 11.86 -20.92
N HIS A 51 16.77 10.94 -20.60
CA HIS A 51 15.69 10.54 -21.52
C HIS A 51 14.39 11.31 -21.31
N LEU A 52 14.19 11.97 -20.18
CA LEU A 52 12.97 12.73 -19.87
C LEU A 52 12.81 13.92 -20.81
N GLU A 53 13.89 14.62 -21.13
CA GLU A 53 13.88 15.78 -22.05
C GLU A 53 13.76 15.37 -23.53
N THR A 54 14.23 14.17 -23.88
CA THR A 54 14.28 13.71 -25.28
C THR A 54 13.03 12.93 -25.69
N THR A 55 12.29 12.37 -24.73
CA THR A 55 11.16 11.48 -25.03
C THR A 55 9.85 12.27 -25.15
N LEU A 56 9.09 11.99 -26.21
CA LEU A 56 7.77 12.59 -26.40
C LEU A 56 6.82 12.20 -25.24
N PRO A 57 6.24 13.17 -24.50
CA PRO A 57 5.48 12.90 -23.28
C PRO A 57 4.20 12.07 -23.53
N GLY A 58 3.66 12.11 -24.75
CA GLY A 58 2.47 11.33 -25.12
C GLY A 58 2.70 9.83 -25.33
N GLY A 59 3.95 9.39 -25.50
CA GLY A 59 4.27 7.98 -25.71
C GLY A 59 4.21 7.15 -24.42
N LYS A 60 4.01 5.82 -24.53
CA LYS A 60 4.03 4.90 -23.37
C LYS A 60 5.31 5.03 -22.54
N LEU A 61 6.46 5.22 -23.20
CA LEU A 61 7.75 5.44 -22.53
C LEU A 61 7.78 6.78 -21.79
N GLY A 62 7.34 7.87 -22.44
CA GLY A 62 7.28 9.20 -21.81
C GLY A 62 6.38 9.22 -20.57
N GLN A 63 5.20 8.58 -20.65
CA GLN A 63 4.31 8.42 -19.50
C GLN A 63 4.96 7.64 -18.36
N ALA A 64 5.67 6.54 -18.67
CA ALA A 64 6.37 5.74 -17.68
C ALA A 64 7.53 6.51 -17.01
N LEU A 65 8.31 7.27 -17.79
CA LEU A 65 9.38 8.12 -17.27
C LEU A 65 8.83 9.26 -16.40
N GLY A 66 7.77 9.93 -16.85
CA GLY A 66 7.10 10.96 -16.07
C GLY A 66 6.56 10.42 -14.74
N TYR A 67 5.95 9.23 -14.76
CA TYR A 67 5.50 8.55 -13.54
C TYR A 67 6.68 8.21 -12.61
N LEU A 68 7.77 7.64 -13.14
CA LEU A 68 8.96 7.31 -12.37
C LEU A 68 9.57 8.55 -11.70
N GLY A 69 9.68 9.66 -12.44
CA GLY A 69 10.16 10.94 -11.90
C GLY A 69 9.30 11.44 -10.76
N ASN A 70 7.98 11.42 -10.92
CA ASN A 70 7.03 11.85 -9.89
C ASN A 70 7.09 10.99 -8.61
N GLN A 71 7.46 9.71 -8.73
CA GLN A 71 7.59 8.81 -7.58
C GLN A 71 9.03 8.69 -7.04
N TRP A 72 10.01 9.38 -7.63
CA TRP A 72 11.44 9.21 -7.30
C TRP A 72 11.74 9.37 -5.81
N SER A 73 11.24 10.44 -5.20
CA SER A 73 11.45 10.70 -3.77
C SER A 73 10.87 9.61 -2.87
N LYS A 74 9.81 8.92 -3.29
CA LYS A 74 9.23 7.80 -2.54
C LYS A 74 10.08 6.54 -2.72
N LEU A 75 10.57 6.29 -3.93
CA LEU A 75 11.45 5.17 -4.24
C LEU A 75 12.76 5.25 -3.45
N CYS A 76 13.35 6.42 -3.25
CA CYS A 76 14.60 6.52 -2.49
C CYS A 76 14.44 6.14 -1.00
N ARG A 77 13.25 6.31 -0.41
CA ARG A 77 13.02 6.12 1.03
C ARG A 77 13.14 4.67 1.51
N TYR A 78 12.92 3.67 0.65
CA TYR A 78 13.08 2.26 1.08
C TYR A 78 14.56 1.89 1.31
N VAL A 79 15.49 2.62 0.70
CA VAL A 79 16.93 2.41 0.92
C VAL A 79 17.35 2.93 2.29
N GLU A 80 16.66 3.94 2.81
CA GLU A 80 16.90 4.51 4.13
C GLU A 80 16.29 3.66 5.25
N ASN A 81 15.13 3.04 4.99
CA ASN A 81 14.38 2.23 5.95
C ASN A 81 14.51 0.73 5.65
N GLU A 82 15.14 -0.01 6.56
CA GLU A 82 15.35 -1.45 6.40
C GLU A 82 14.07 -2.29 6.41
N THR A 83 13.02 -1.81 7.08
CA THR A 83 11.73 -2.50 7.20
C THR A 83 10.87 -2.38 5.94
N TRP A 84 11.13 -1.37 5.10
CA TRP A 84 10.29 -1.12 3.94
C TRP A 84 10.69 -2.00 2.75
N PRO A 85 9.74 -2.72 2.13
CA PRO A 85 10.01 -3.47 0.91
C PRO A 85 10.16 -2.53 -0.29
N ILE A 86 10.92 -2.96 -1.30
CA ILE A 86 11.09 -2.23 -2.56
C ILE A 86 9.77 -2.09 -3.36
N CYS A 87 8.83 -3.01 -3.16
CA CYS A 87 7.60 -3.11 -3.93
C CYS A 87 6.40 -3.39 -3.02
N ASN A 88 5.21 -3.03 -3.51
CA ASN A 88 3.95 -3.18 -2.80
C ASN A 88 3.33 -4.59 -2.92
N ASN A 89 4.07 -5.56 -3.47
CA ASN A 89 3.53 -6.87 -3.84
C ASN A 89 2.86 -7.60 -2.66
N ALA A 90 3.38 -7.43 -1.44
CA ALA A 90 2.77 -8.02 -0.25
C ALA A 90 1.36 -7.47 0.01
N CYS A 91 1.20 -6.14 -0.01
CA CYS A 91 -0.10 -5.49 0.17
C CYS A 91 -1.06 -5.83 -0.98
N GLU A 92 -0.57 -5.83 -2.22
CA GLU A 92 -1.36 -6.21 -3.39
C GLU A 92 -1.86 -7.65 -3.28
N ASN A 93 -1.02 -8.57 -2.81
CA ASN A 93 -1.42 -9.96 -2.58
C ASN A 93 -2.44 -10.09 -1.45
N SER A 94 -2.32 -9.32 -0.36
CA SER A 94 -3.31 -9.31 0.73
C SER A 94 -4.68 -8.79 0.30
N ILE A 95 -4.74 -7.76 -0.57
CA ILE A 95 -6.03 -7.22 -1.04
C ILE A 95 -6.63 -8.03 -2.22
N ARG A 96 -5.81 -8.82 -2.93
CA ARG A 96 -6.26 -9.56 -4.13
C ARG A 96 -7.46 -10.48 -3.87
N PRO A 97 -7.54 -11.27 -2.78
CA PRO A 97 -8.71 -12.10 -2.49
C PRO A 97 -10.00 -11.28 -2.37
N PHE A 98 -9.93 -10.09 -1.77
CA PHE A 98 -11.06 -9.18 -1.67
C PHE A 98 -11.48 -8.64 -3.05
N VAL A 99 -10.50 -8.20 -3.85
CA VAL A 99 -10.77 -7.66 -5.20
C VAL A 99 -11.39 -8.71 -6.13
N VAL A 100 -11.00 -9.97 -5.99
CA VAL A 100 -11.58 -11.09 -6.74
C VAL A 100 -12.96 -11.45 -6.16
N GLY A 101 -13.08 -11.56 -4.84
CA GLY A 101 -14.29 -11.99 -4.15
C GLY A 101 -15.47 -11.03 -4.28
N ARG A 102 -15.23 -9.71 -4.32
CA ARG A 102 -16.29 -8.69 -4.42
C ARG A 102 -17.16 -8.81 -5.68
N LYS A 103 -16.66 -9.43 -6.76
CA LYS A 103 -17.46 -9.73 -7.97
C LYS A 103 -18.49 -10.85 -7.74
N ASN A 104 -18.26 -11.68 -6.73
CA ASN A 104 -19.09 -12.85 -6.40
C ASN A 104 -19.94 -12.65 -5.12
N TRP A 105 -19.86 -11.47 -4.47
CA TRP A 105 -20.62 -11.18 -3.26
C TRP A 105 -21.82 -10.29 -3.57
N LEU A 106 -23.03 -10.85 -3.50
CA LEU A 106 -24.29 -10.17 -3.79
C LEU A 106 -24.51 -8.86 -3.01
N PHE A 107 -23.85 -8.68 -1.86
CA PHE A 107 -24.07 -7.52 -1.00
C PHE A 107 -23.01 -6.42 -1.13
N SER A 108 -21.96 -6.63 -1.93
CA SER A 108 -20.82 -5.67 -2.01
C SER A 108 -21.06 -4.47 -2.94
N ASP A 109 -22.23 -4.39 -3.57
CA ASP A 109 -22.57 -3.32 -4.52
C ASP A 109 -23.13 -2.05 -3.84
N THR A 110 -23.45 -2.15 -2.55
CA THR A 110 -23.87 -0.98 -1.75
C THR A 110 -22.70 -0.45 -0.91
N VAL A 111 -22.68 0.86 -0.63
CA VAL A 111 -21.66 1.47 0.25
C VAL A 111 -21.63 0.80 1.64
N ALA A 112 -22.81 0.45 2.16
CA ALA A 112 -22.94 -0.24 3.44
C ALA A 112 -22.32 -1.65 3.39
N GLY A 113 -22.61 -2.42 2.35
CA GLY A 113 -22.05 -3.75 2.17
C GLY A 113 -20.57 -3.75 1.85
N ALA A 114 -20.08 -2.79 1.06
CA ALA A 114 -18.64 -2.60 0.85
C ALA A 114 -17.91 -2.30 2.16
N LYS A 115 -18.50 -1.47 3.03
CA LYS A 115 -17.94 -1.15 4.35
C LYS A 115 -17.94 -2.36 5.29
N ALA A 116 -19.03 -3.12 5.32
CA ALA A 116 -19.12 -4.34 6.13
C ALA A 116 -18.08 -5.39 5.67
N SER A 117 -17.98 -5.63 4.37
CA SER A 117 -17.00 -6.54 3.78
C SER A 117 -15.56 -6.08 4.05
N LEU A 118 -15.28 -4.78 3.95
CA LEU A 118 -13.94 -4.24 4.24
C LEU A 118 -13.54 -4.43 5.71
N ASN A 119 -14.47 -4.18 6.64
CA ASN A 119 -14.21 -4.37 8.07
C ASN A 119 -13.89 -5.84 8.40
N LEU A 120 -14.66 -6.78 7.84
CA LEU A 120 -14.43 -8.20 8.05
C LEU A 120 -13.09 -8.64 7.47
N TYR A 121 -12.76 -8.21 6.25
CA TYR A 121 -11.46 -8.52 5.63
C TYR A 121 -10.29 -7.92 6.39
N SER A 122 -10.42 -6.68 6.85
CA SER A 122 -9.40 -6.04 7.68
C SER A 122 -9.14 -6.83 8.96
N LEU A 123 -10.19 -7.35 9.61
CA LEU A 123 -10.05 -8.18 10.80
C LEU A 123 -9.34 -9.51 10.48
N ILE A 124 -9.75 -10.20 9.42
CA ILE A 124 -9.14 -11.47 9.00
C ILE A 124 -7.66 -11.30 8.63
N GLU A 125 -7.33 -10.27 7.84
CA GLU A 125 -5.93 -10.00 7.46
C GLU A 125 -5.08 -9.58 8.67
N THR A 126 -5.67 -8.87 9.65
CA THR A 126 -4.99 -8.57 10.91
C THR A 126 -4.73 -9.84 11.72
N CYS A 127 -5.70 -10.76 11.81
CA CYS A 127 -5.51 -12.04 12.50
C CYS A 127 -4.40 -12.86 11.85
N LYS A 128 -4.39 -12.95 10.51
CA LYS A 128 -3.32 -13.61 9.76
C LYS A 128 -1.94 -12.98 9.97
N ALA A 129 -1.87 -11.64 10.01
CA ALA A 129 -0.61 -10.93 10.24
C ALA A 129 -0.03 -11.14 11.65
N ASN A 130 -0.87 -11.55 12.62
CA ASN A 130 -0.49 -11.83 14.01
C ASN A 130 -0.46 -13.34 14.32
N ASP A 131 -0.58 -14.22 13.31
CA ASP A 131 -0.69 -15.68 13.49
C ASP A 131 -1.80 -16.14 14.46
N ILE A 132 -2.90 -15.37 14.52
CA ILE A 132 -4.09 -15.70 15.32
C ILE A 132 -5.11 -16.43 14.44
N ASP A 133 -5.70 -17.51 14.97
CA ASP A 133 -6.81 -18.20 14.30
C ASP A 133 -8.00 -17.24 14.12
N SER A 134 -8.23 -16.83 12.88
CA SER A 134 -9.28 -15.89 12.51
C SER A 134 -10.69 -16.41 12.81
N LYS A 135 -10.90 -17.74 12.77
CA LYS A 135 -12.20 -18.34 13.11
C LYS A 135 -12.54 -18.12 14.57
N ARG A 136 -11.53 -18.29 15.43
CA ARG A 136 -11.63 -18.12 16.88
C ARG A 136 -11.85 -16.66 17.27
N SER A 137 -11.21 -15.71 16.58
CA SER A 137 -11.44 -14.27 16.81
C SER A 137 -12.84 -13.82 16.41
N ILE A 138 -13.44 -14.42 15.38
CA ILE A 138 -14.80 -14.09 14.92
C ILE A 138 -15.85 -14.71 15.85
N SER A 139 -15.58 -15.86 16.49
CA SER A 139 -16.53 -16.48 17.43
C SER A 139 -16.58 -15.80 18.81
N GLY A 140 -15.67 -14.85 19.08
CA GLY A 140 -15.57 -14.15 20.37
C GLY A 140 -14.71 -14.89 21.41
N ASP A 141 -14.16 -16.06 21.07
CA ASP A 141 -13.36 -16.89 21.97
C ASP A 141 -11.87 -16.49 21.93
N LEU A 142 -11.57 -15.20 22.08
CA LEU A 142 -10.18 -14.78 22.22
C LEU A 142 -9.59 -15.45 23.47
N PRO A 143 -8.41 -16.10 23.38
CA PRO A 143 -7.69 -16.46 24.59
C PRO A 143 -7.44 -15.15 25.34
N SER A 144 -8.01 -15.02 26.54
CA SER A 144 -7.55 -14.05 27.52
C SER A 144 -6.10 -14.42 27.80
N GLY A 145 -5.17 -13.81 27.07
CA GLY A 145 -3.75 -14.05 27.26
C GLY A 145 -3.40 -13.66 28.69
N GLU A 146 -2.94 -14.63 29.48
CA GLU A 146 -2.06 -14.33 30.60
C GLU A 146 -0.88 -13.55 30.01
N ILE A 147 -0.85 -12.26 30.31
CA ILE A 147 0.31 -11.41 30.15
C ILE A 147 1.34 -11.89 31.17
N GLY A 148 2.14 -12.89 30.78
CA GLY A 148 3.35 -13.25 31.50
C GLY A 148 4.27 -12.03 31.53
N GLU A 149 4.34 -11.39 32.69
CA GLU A 149 5.47 -10.55 33.04
C GLU A 149 6.73 -11.42 32.95
N GLU A 150 7.61 -11.14 31.98
CA GLU A 150 9.05 -11.04 32.20
C GLU A 150 9.77 -10.47 30.96
N HIS A 151 10.34 -9.27 31.18
CA HIS A 151 11.56 -8.70 30.61
C HIS A 151 11.72 -8.58 29.07
N GLY A 152 11.57 -7.33 28.58
CA GLY A 152 12.32 -6.90 27.39
C GLY A 152 11.64 -5.92 26.42
N SER A 153 10.89 -4.91 26.90
CA SER A 153 10.62 -3.65 26.19
C SER A 153 10.53 -3.69 24.65
N THR A 154 9.65 -4.52 24.08
CA THR A 154 9.18 -4.34 22.69
C THR A 154 7.88 -3.57 22.73
N ASN A 155 7.99 -2.25 22.51
CA ASN A 155 6.88 -1.42 22.05
C ASN A 155 6.14 -2.17 20.94
N VAL A 156 4.91 -2.61 21.21
CA VAL A 156 3.98 -3.05 20.19
C VAL A 156 3.68 -1.82 19.33
N LYS A 157 4.48 -1.63 18.27
CA LYS A 157 4.14 -0.69 17.22
C LYS A 157 2.96 -1.28 16.48
N VAL A 158 1.76 -0.87 16.90
CA VAL A 158 0.62 -0.76 16.01
C VAL A 158 1.03 0.15 14.85
N ASP A 159 1.63 -0.42 13.81
CA ASP A 159 1.86 0.28 12.54
C ASP A 159 0.50 0.58 11.93
N THR A 160 -0.03 1.71 12.38
CA THR A 160 -1.33 2.27 12.07
C THR A 160 -1.24 2.89 10.68
N TYR A 161 -1.10 2.08 9.64
CA TYR A 161 -1.37 2.53 8.29
C TYR A 161 -2.86 2.31 8.01
N ALA A 162 -3.57 3.44 7.85
CA ALA A 162 -5.00 3.60 7.55
C ALA A 162 -5.95 3.76 8.75
N ARG A 163 -5.90 4.93 9.40
CA ARG A 163 -7.15 5.61 9.77
C ARG A 163 -7.61 6.46 8.58
N PRO A 164 -8.66 6.08 7.83
CA PRO A 164 -9.42 7.08 7.10
C PRO A 164 -10.22 7.84 8.17
N THR A 165 -9.79 9.04 8.53
CA THR A 165 -10.66 10.02 9.18
C THR A 165 -11.75 10.41 8.20
N LEU A 166 -12.77 9.56 8.05
CA LEU A 166 -14.05 9.96 7.46
C LEU A 166 -14.74 10.85 8.50
N ARG A 167 -14.39 12.15 8.47
CA ARG A 167 -15.19 13.19 9.09
C ARG A 167 -16.52 13.23 8.33
N VAL A 168 -17.49 12.45 8.78
CA VAL A 168 -18.88 12.58 8.35
C VAL A 168 -19.31 14.00 8.74
N LYS A 169 -19.39 14.90 7.76
CA LYS A 169 -20.11 16.16 7.95
C LYS A 169 -21.57 15.78 8.16
N SER A 170 -22.03 15.81 9.40
CA SER A 170 -23.45 15.81 9.73
C SER A 170 -24.08 17.04 9.08
N ASN A 171 -24.77 16.85 7.96
CA ASN A 171 -25.59 17.92 7.40
C ASN A 171 -26.82 18.03 8.31
N SER A 172 -26.83 19.10 9.10
CA SER A 172 -27.95 19.52 9.92
C SER A 172 -29.20 19.64 9.06
N SER A 173 -30.24 18.92 9.45
CA SER A 173 -31.62 19.11 9.02
C SER A 173 -32.00 20.60 9.10
N GLN A 174 -32.37 21.20 7.96
CA GLN A 174 -33.18 22.41 7.95
C GLN A 174 -34.61 22.06 7.50
N PRO A 175 -35.64 22.60 8.16
CA PRO A 175 -37.04 22.27 7.88
C PRO A 175 -37.49 22.89 6.55
N ARG A 176 -38.21 22.10 5.73
CA ARG A 176 -38.89 22.62 4.53
C ARG A 176 -40.01 23.55 4.96
N ARG A 177 -39.84 24.83 4.63
CA ARG A 177 -40.84 25.90 4.79
C ARG A 177 -42.03 25.61 3.88
N ALA A 178 -43.24 25.66 4.44
CA ALA A 178 -44.49 25.62 3.69
C ALA A 178 -44.61 26.85 2.79
N SER A 179 -44.98 26.64 1.53
CA SER A 179 -45.46 27.69 0.63
C SER A 179 -46.78 27.26 0.01
N SER A 180 -47.84 27.88 0.52
CA SER A 180 -49.20 27.96 0.01
C SER A 180 -49.26 28.49 -1.42
N ILE A 181 -49.87 27.75 -2.35
CA ILE A 181 -50.36 28.28 -3.64
C ILE A 181 -51.73 27.66 -3.99
N ARG A 182 -52.72 28.55 -4.02
CA ARG A 182 -54.03 28.66 -4.71
C ARG A 182 -54.81 27.43 -5.20
N ARG A 183 -56.10 27.46 -4.82
CA ARG A 183 -57.26 26.82 -5.46
C ARG A 183 -57.60 27.53 -6.78
N GLU A 184 -57.77 26.75 -7.83
CA GLU A 184 -58.75 26.83 -8.94
C GLU A 184 -59.16 25.35 -9.08
N GLU A 185 -60.40 24.89 -9.04
CA GLU A 185 -61.74 25.42 -9.33
C GLU A 185 -62.75 25.03 -8.22
#